data_AF-A0A132EXV5-F1
#
_entry.id   AF-A0A132EXV5-F1
#
_cell.length_a   1.000
_cell.length_b   1.000
_cell.length_c   1.000
_cell.angle_alpha   90.00
_cell.angle_beta   90.00
_cell.angle_gamma   90.00
#
_symmetry.space_group_name_H-M   'P 1'
#
loop_
_entity.id
_entity.type
_entity.pdbx_description
1 polymer ?
#
loop_
_entity_poly.entity_id
_entity_poly.type
_entity_poly.pdbx_seq_one_letter_code
_entity_poly.pdbx_strand_id
1 'polypeptide(L)'
;MKVSLDRPKYSRRMWVLRAEFDALQVEATFVDKVAHVTAFTQIAALERLKTHACSACVDELLVRSGEAPDKPTSIERAFDTSLVAADAQWPHDFVRCGLHGLILPTRTSPDIEKAILSIGVVRDCHVVQVIDGASKHGPRYWFDEAFLREVLGDRTEIDGSTFRVERDEDFDQVWRAGERVCPDCLGETLKRSGLIDDETAT
;
A
#
# COMPACT_ATOMS: atom_id res chain seq x y z
N MET A 1 -10.10 1.83 -19.98
CA MET A 1 -9.06 1.37 -20.93
C MET A 1 -7.92 0.69 -20.19
N LYS A 2 -7.26 -0.30 -20.81
CA LYS A 2 -6.15 -1.05 -20.19
C LYS A 2 -4.82 -0.33 -20.43
N VAL A 3 -4.03 -0.13 -19.38
CA VAL A 3 -2.74 0.55 -19.42
C VAL A 3 -1.68 -0.36 -18.82
N SER A 4 -0.56 -0.54 -19.52
CA SER A 4 0.66 -1.17 -19.01
C SER A 4 1.66 -0.09 -18.61
N LEU A 5 2.04 -0.10 -17.34
CA LEU A 5 3.10 0.74 -16.79
C LEU A 5 4.40 -0.04 -16.92
N ASP A 6 5.15 0.23 -17.97
CA ASP A 6 6.34 -0.54 -18.32
C ASP A 6 7.58 0.07 -17.68
N ARG A 7 8.17 -0.66 -16.72
CA ARG A 7 9.43 -0.29 -16.09
C ARG A 7 10.52 -1.30 -16.51
N PRO A 8 11.81 -0.93 -16.44
CA PRO A 8 12.90 -1.79 -16.91
C PRO A 8 12.95 -3.20 -16.29
N LYS A 9 12.39 -3.40 -15.09
CA LYS A 9 12.42 -4.68 -14.36
C LYS A 9 11.07 -5.39 -14.30
N TYR A 10 9.97 -4.69 -14.53
CA TYR A 10 8.62 -5.23 -14.42
C TYR A 10 7.62 -4.33 -15.12
N SER A 11 6.51 -4.92 -15.57
CA SER A 11 5.34 -4.18 -16.05
C SER A 11 4.16 -4.44 -15.15
N ARG A 12 3.38 -3.41 -14.84
CA ARG A 12 2.14 -3.54 -14.09
C ARG A 12 0.97 -3.05 -14.93
N ARG A 13 -0.11 -3.83 -14.95
CA ARG A 13 -1.34 -3.47 -15.65
C ARG A 13 -2.31 -2.78 -14.69
N MET A 14 -3.01 -1.77 -15.18
CA MET A 14 -4.13 -1.14 -14.50
C MET A 14 -5.21 -0.71 -15.51
N TRP A 15 -6.39 -0.42 -14.99
CA TRP A 15 -7.49 0.16 -15.76
C TRP A 15 -7.63 1.64 -15.38
N VAL A 16 -7.79 2.49 -16.40
CA VAL A 16 -7.92 3.95 -16.26
C VAL A 16 -9.14 4.40 -17.06
N LEU A 17 -9.84 5.44 -16.61
CA LEU A 17 -10.89 6.07 -17.42
C LEU A 17 -10.25 6.75 -18.62
N ARG A 18 -10.89 6.65 -19.80
CA ARG A 18 -10.36 7.27 -21.02
C ARG A 18 -10.15 8.78 -20.84
N ALA A 19 -11.10 9.46 -20.20
CA ALA A 19 -11.03 10.89 -19.95
C ALA A 19 -9.84 11.30 -19.05
N GLU A 20 -9.54 10.52 -18.01
CA GLU A 20 -8.40 10.78 -17.13
C GLU A 20 -7.06 10.56 -17.85
N PHE A 21 -6.99 9.49 -18.65
CA PHE A 21 -5.82 9.19 -19.46
C PHE A 21 -5.54 10.32 -20.48
N ASP A 22 -6.58 10.79 -21.16
CA ASP A 22 -6.49 11.87 -22.15
C ASP A 22 -6.15 13.22 -21.48
N ALA A 23 -6.70 13.50 -20.29
CA ALA A 23 -6.40 14.72 -19.52
C ALA A 23 -4.93 14.78 -19.06
N LEU A 24 -4.32 13.64 -18.77
CA LEU A 24 -2.90 13.55 -18.41
C LEU A 24 -1.95 13.65 -19.61
N GLN A 25 -2.47 13.72 -20.84
CA GLN A 25 -1.69 13.81 -22.09
C GLN A 25 -0.57 12.77 -22.14
N VAL A 26 -0.89 11.52 -21.74
CA VAL A 26 0.10 10.44 -21.65
C VAL A 26 0.53 10.02 -23.04
N GLU A 27 1.85 9.94 -23.25
CA GLU A 27 2.42 9.36 -24.46
C GLU A 27 2.49 7.85 -24.28
N ALA A 28 1.82 7.11 -25.16
CA ALA A 28 1.74 5.65 -25.07
C ALA A 28 1.79 4.97 -26.43
N THR A 29 2.41 3.80 -26.45
CA THR A 29 2.37 2.88 -27.60
C THR A 29 1.21 1.92 -27.42
N PHE A 30 0.34 1.78 -28.42
CA PHE A 30 -0.80 0.88 -28.33
C PHE A 30 -0.48 -0.48 -28.95
N VAL A 31 -0.57 -1.54 -28.16
CA VAL A 31 -0.41 -2.95 -28.59
C VAL A 31 -1.60 -3.73 -28.07
N ASP A 32 -2.33 -4.43 -28.94
CA ASP A 32 -3.49 -5.25 -28.59
C ASP A 32 -4.50 -4.57 -27.64
N LYS A 33 -4.82 -3.30 -27.92
CA LYS A 33 -5.71 -2.43 -27.12
C LYS A 33 -5.19 -2.05 -25.73
N VAL A 34 -3.92 -2.35 -25.43
CA VAL A 34 -3.23 -1.91 -24.21
C VAL A 34 -2.36 -0.70 -24.52
N ALA A 35 -2.50 0.36 -23.73
CA ALA A 35 -1.61 1.52 -23.79
C ALA A 35 -0.34 1.24 -22.98
N HIS A 36 0.80 1.15 -23.63
CA HIS A 36 2.11 0.94 -23.02
C HIS A 36 2.77 2.28 -22.73
N VAL A 37 3.00 2.58 -21.46
CA VAL A 37 3.59 3.83 -20.99
C VAL A 37 4.95 3.51 -20.38
N THR A 38 5.99 4.14 -20.90
CA THR A 38 7.39 3.91 -20.46
C THR A 38 7.98 5.12 -19.72
N ALA A 39 7.41 6.32 -19.90
CA ALA A 39 7.89 7.53 -19.27
C ALA A 39 7.59 7.53 -17.76
N PHE A 40 8.64 7.54 -16.93
CA PHE A 40 8.51 7.44 -15.46
C PHE A 40 7.60 8.49 -14.83
N THR A 41 7.66 9.74 -15.31
CA THR A 41 6.82 10.84 -14.78
C THR A 41 5.33 10.62 -15.07
N GLN A 42 5.01 10.12 -16.27
CA GLN A 42 3.64 9.80 -16.66
C GLN A 42 3.12 8.53 -15.95
N ILE A 43 3.99 7.53 -15.77
CA ILE A 43 3.71 6.38 -14.91
C ILE A 43 3.32 6.86 -13.51
N ALA A 44 4.13 7.71 -12.87
CA ALA A 44 3.84 8.23 -11.54
C ALA A 44 2.50 8.99 -11.48
N ALA A 45 2.16 9.79 -12.50
CA ALA A 45 0.89 10.48 -12.58
C ALA A 45 -0.30 9.51 -12.66
N LEU A 46 -0.21 8.47 -13.49
CA LEU A 46 -1.22 7.42 -13.59
C LEU A 46 -1.35 6.60 -12.30
N GLU A 47 -0.23 6.35 -11.60
CA GLU A 47 -0.25 5.62 -10.34
C GLU A 47 -0.98 6.38 -9.23
N ARG A 48 -1.00 7.72 -9.27
CA ARG A 48 -1.79 8.55 -8.34
C ARG A 48 -3.30 8.45 -8.54
N LEU A 49 -3.77 7.99 -9.71
CA LEU A 49 -5.19 7.74 -9.97
C LEU A 49 -5.66 6.39 -9.41
N LYS A 50 -4.74 5.56 -8.88
CA LYS A 50 -5.10 4.23 -8.40
C LYS A 50 -6.08 4.33 -7.25
N THR A 51 -7.21 3.66 -7.42
CA THR A 51 -8.16 3.36 -6.34
C THR A 51 -8.24 1.84 -6.19
N HIS A 52 -8.28 1.38 -4.95
CA HIS A 52 -8.52 -0.03 -4.66
C HIS A 52 -10.01 -0.34 -4.80
N ALA A 53 -10.33 -1.35 -5.61
CA ALA A 53 -11.65 -1.91 -5.75
C ALA A 53 -11.57 -3.43 -5.57
N CYS A 54 -12.62 -4.04 -5.01
CA CYS A 54 -12.70 -5.50 -4.93
C CYS A 54 -12.85 -6.10 -6.34
N SER A 55 -12.48 -7.37 -6.53
CA SER A 55 -12.52 -8.03 -7.83
C SER A 55 -13.91 -8.01 -8.47
N ALA A 56 -14.98 -8.17 -7.68
CA ALA A 56 -16.35 -8.15 -8.19
C ALA A 56 -16.74 -6.77 -8.76
N CYS A 57 -16.43 -5.68 -8.04
CA CYS A 57 -16.69 -4.33 -8.54
C CYS A 57 -15.85 -4.00 -9.78
N VAL A 58 -14.60 -4.47 -9.85
CA VAL A 58 -13.77 -4.34 -11.05
C VAL A 58 -14.41 -5.08 -12.22
N ASP A 59 -14.83 -6.33 -12.03
CA ASP A 59 -15.44 -7.13 -13.08
C ASP A 59 -16.73 -6.51 -13.61
N GLU A 60 -17.59 -6.02 -12.72
CA GLU A 60 -18.82 -5.31 -13.08
C GLU A 60 -18.52 -4.07 -13.94
N LEU A 61 -17.54 -3.25 -13.51
CA LEU A 61 -17.12 -2.07 -14.25
C LEU A 61 -16.58 -2.42 -15.64
N LEU A 62 -15.80 -3.51 -15.74
CA LEU A 62 -15.27 -3.99 -17.01
C LEU A 62 -16.39 -4.44 -17.95
N VAL A 63 -17.31 -5.28 -17.47
CA VAL A 63 -18.45 -5.78 -18.26
C VAL A 63 -19.34 -4.64 -18.74
N ARG A 64 -19.67 -3.69 -17.86
CA ARG A 64 -20.45 -2.48 -18.23
C ARG A 64 -19.74 -1.61 -19.26
N SER A 65 -18.40 -1.67 -19.30
CA SER A 65 -17.57 -0.95 -20.27
C SER A 65 -17.30 -1.74 -21.56
N GLY A 66 -17.89 -2.93 -21.72
CA GLY A 66 -17.67 -3.80 -22.89
C GLY A 66 -16.31 -4.53 -22.90
N GLU A 67 -15.63 -4.57 -21.75
CA GLU A 67 -14.35 -5.25 -21.55
C GLU A 67 -14.54 -6.58 -20.82
N ALA A 68 -13.65 -7.55 -21.08
CA ALA A 68 -13.66 -8.84 -20.40
C ALA A 68 -12.68 -8.85 -19.21
N PRO A 69 -13.10 -9.28 -18.01
CA PRO A 69 -12.18 -9.54 -16.91
C PRO A 69 -11.11 -10.59 -17.27
N ASP A 70 -9.87 -10.38 -16.83
CA ASP A 70 -8.79 -11.35 -17.02
C ASP A 70 -9.08 -12.67 -16.24
N LYS A 71 -9.80 -12.58 -15.12
CA LYS A 71 -10.29 -13.71 -14.32
C LYS A 71 -11.70 -13.38 -13.82
N PRO A 72 -12.76 -13.79 -14.54
CA PRO A 72 -14.13 -13.45 -14.15
C PRO A 72 -14.46 -14.05 -12.79
N THR A 73 -15.04 -13.23 -11.93
CA THR A 73 -15.66 -13.65 -10.68
C THR A 73 -16.74 -14.69 -10.99
N SER A 74 -16.79 -15.77 -10.19
CA SER A 74 -17.76 -16.85 -10.42
C SER A 74 -19.20 -16.33 -10.31
N ILE A 75 -20.12 -16.99 -11.01
CA ILE A 75 -21.56 -16.65 -11.03
C ILE A 75 -22.11 -16.59 -9.60
N GLU A 76 -21.71 -17.51 -8.73
CA GLU A 76 -22.18 -17.56 -7.33
C GLU A 76 -21.78 -16.31 -6.53
N ARG A 77 -20.62 -15.70 -6.84
CA ARG A 77 -20.16 -14.45 -6.22
C ARG A 77 -20.71 -13.19 -6.91
N ALA A 78 -21.01 -13.27 -8.21
CA ALA A 78 -21.51 -12.14 -9.00
C ALA A 78 -23.01 -11.85 -8.75
N PHE A 79 -23.80 -12.85 -8.36
CA PHE A 79 -25.24 -12.73 -8.08
C PHE A 79 -25.57 -12.60 -6.59
N ASP A 80 -24.55 -12.46 -5.73
CA ASP A 80 -24.76 -11.99 -4.36
C ASP A 80 -25.15 -10.50 -4.41
N THR A 81 -26.45 -10.27 -4.61
CA THR A 81 -27.09 -8.96 -4.70
C THR A 81 -27.48 -8.40 -3.34
N SER A 82 -27.00 -9.02 -2.25
CA SER A 82 -26.98 -8.34 -0.97
C SER A 82 -26.23 -7.02 -1.18
N LEU A 83 -26.82 -5.89 -0.75
CA LEU A 83 -26.12 -4.60 -0.63
C LEU A 83 -24.70 -4.91 -0.21
N VAL A 84 -23.64 -4.59 -0.99
CA VAL A 84 -22.24 -4.99 -0.71
C VAL A 84 -22.04 -5.07 0.78
N ALA A 85 -22.14 -6.30 1.28
CA ALA A 85 -22.66 -6.43 2.63
C ALA A 85 -21.59 -5.98 3.61
N ALA A 86 -22.03 -5.48 4.76
CA ALA A 86 -21.12 -5.09 5.82
C ALA A 86 -20.16 -6.24 6.22
N ASP A 87 -20.42 -7.47 5.76
CA ASP A 87 -19.69 -8.72 5.92
C ASP A 87 -18.96 -9.22 4.66
N ALA A 88 -18.84 -8.41 3.59
CA ALA A 88 -18.06 -8.77 2.40
C ALA A 88 -16.65 -9.22 2.81
N GLN A 89 -16.33 -10.49 2.53
CA GLN A 89 -15.04 -11.07 2.90
C GLN A 89 -13.94 -10.54 1.98
N TRP A 90 -13.13 -9.64 2.52
CA TRP A 90 -11.91 -9.15 1.88
C TRP A 90 -10.86 -10.25 1.81
N PRO A 91 -9.91 -10.21 0.85
CA PRO A 91 -8.76 -11.09 0.93
C PRO A 91 -8.06 -10.88 2.29
N HIS A 92 -7.61 -11.98 2.91
CA HIS A 92 -7.09 -12.00 4.29
C HIS A 92 -5.99 -10.98 4.60
N ASP A 93 -5.29 -10.49 3.57
CA ASP A 93 -4.22 -9.52 3.71
C ASP A 93 -4.69 -8.06 3.69
N PHE A 94 -5.94 -7.77 3.35
CA PHE A 94 -6.44 -6.39 3.24
C PHE A 94 -7.17 -5.96 4.51
N VAL A 95 -7.10 -4.66 4.82
CA VAL A 95 -7.85 -4.05 5.91
C VAL A 95 -8.60 -2.81 5.43
N ARG A 96 -9.65 -2.43 6.16
CA ARG A 96 -10.41 -1.22 5.88
C ARG A 96 -9.84 -0.05 6.68
N CYS A 97 -9.41 0.99 5.97
CA CYS A 97 -9.13 2.31 6.49
C CYS A 97 -10.40 3.18 6.42
N GLY A 98 -10.70 3.93 7.48
CA GLY A 98 -11.83 4.87 7.49
C GLY A 98 -11.68 6.03 6.48
N LEU A 99 -10.44 6.35 6.09
CA LEU A 99 -10.12 7.45 5.17
C LEU A 99 -9.84 6.98 3.74
N HIS A 100 -9.01 5.94 3.59
CA HIS A 100 -8.52 5.47 2.28
C HIS A 100 -9.25 4.22 1.76
N GLY A 101 -10.29 3.75 2.45
CA GLY A 101 -11.05 2.58 2.02
C GLY A 101 -10.28 1.28 2.21
N LEU A 102 -10.41 0.34 1.27
CA LEU A 102 -9.74 -0.96 1.35
C LEU A 102 -8.27 -0.83 0.92
N ILE A 103 -7.34 -1.21 1.79
CA ILE A 103 -5.90 -1.06 1.54
C ILE A 103 -5.13 -2.35 1.86
N LEU A 104 -3.93 -2.48 1.28
CA LEU A 104 -2.93 -3.45 1.75
C LEU A 104 -2.18 -2.78 2.93
N PRO A 105 -2.29 -3.30 4.16
CA PRO A 105 -1.69 -2.67 5.32
C PRO A 105 -0.18 -2.82 5.34
N THR A 106 0.47 -1.88 6.01
CA THR A 106 1.82 -2.03 6.55
C THR A 106 1.74 -2.34 8.06
N ARG A 107 2.89 -2.45 8.73
CA ARG A 107 2.97 -2.68 10.18
C ARG A 107 3.72 -1.56 10.89
N THR A 108 3.29 -1.24 12.11
CA THR A 108 3.95 -0.27 13.01
C THR A 108 3.71 -0.64 14.48
N SER A 109 4.28 0.10 15.42
CA SER A 109 4.06 -0.15 16.86
C SER A 109 2.71 0.39 17.35
N PRO A 110 2.15 -0.15 18.46
CA PRO A 110 0.85 0.27 18.98
C PRO A 110 0.73 1.77 19.29
N ASP A 111 1.80 2.42 19.76
CA ASP A 111 1.75 3.86 20.06
C ASP A 111 1.64 4.72 18.78
N ILE A 112 2.29 4.30 17.69
CA ILE A 112 2.18 4.96 16.39
C ILE A 112 0.78 4.71 15.80
N GLU A 113 0.25 3.49 15.91
CA GLU A 113 -1.14 3.19 15.53
C GLU A 113 -2.12 4.09 16.28
N LYS A 114 -1.96 4.25 17.59
CA LYS A 114 -2.81 5.11 18.41
C LYS A 114 -2.75 6.58 17.95
N ALA A 115 -1.59 7.06 17.53
CA ALA A 115 -1.44 8.38 16.94
C ALA A 115 -2.20 8.49 15.59
N ILE A 116 -2.15 7.46 14.75
CA ILE A 116 -2.91 7.38 13.50
C ILE A 116 -4.42 7.44 13.78
N LEU A 117 -4.93 6.58 14.67
CA LEU A 117 -6.36 6.47 14.98
C LEU A 117 -6.93 7.73 15.61
N SER A 118 -6.13 8.47 16.36
CA SER A 118 -6.53 9.75 16.96
C SER A 118 -6.33 10.96 16.03
N ILE A 119 -5.80 10.76 14.81
CA ILE A 119 -5.36 11.83 13.91
C ILE A 119 -4.37 12.76 14.64
N GLY A 120 -3.64 12.23 15.61
CA GLY A 120 -2.68 12.94 16.43
C GLY A 120 -1.29 13.00 15.81
N VAL A 121 -0.33 13.32 16.67
CA VAL A 121 1.12 13.19 16.40
C VAL A 121 1.69 12.14 17.32
N VAL A 122 2.76 11.49 16.89
CA VAL A 122 3.53 10.57 17.73
C VAL A 122 4.19 11.39 18.83
N ARG A 123 3.93 11.06 20.09
CA ARG A 123 4.48 11.74 21.27
C ARG A 123 5.16 10.74 22.17
N ASP A 124 6.18 11.21 22.87
CA ASP A 124 6.81 10.52 23.99
C ASP A 124 7.38 9.13 23.67
N CYS A 125 7.66 8.84 22.40
CA CYS A 125 8.29 7.60 21.96
C CYS A 125 9.37 7.88 20.91
N HIS A 126 10.42 7.07 20.90
CA HIS A 126 11.53 7.22 19.96
C HIS A 126 11.25 6.37 18.74
N VAL A 127 10.93 7.02 17.62
CA VAL A 127 10.60 6.32 16.38
C VAL A 127 11.87 5.95 15.62
N VAL A 128 11.96 4.67 15.29
CA VAL A 128 13.09 4.04 14.62
C VAL A 128 12.64 3.57 13.25
N GLN A 129 13.39 3.96 12.22
CA GLN A 129 13.26 3.41 10.89
C GLN A 129 13.87 2.02 10.83
N VAL A 130 13.04 1.00 10.64
CA VAL A 130 13.47 -0.39 10.50
C VAL A 130 13.69 -0.73 9.05
N ILE A 131 14.86 -1.30 8.75
CA ILE A 131 15.25 -1.76 7.42
C ILE A 131 15.43 -3.28 7.47
N ASP A 132 14.70 -3.98 6.61
CA ASP A 132 14.91 -5.40 6.37
C ASP A 132 16.29 -5.64 5.73
N GLY A 133 17.14 -6.40 6.44
CA GLY A 133 18.51 -6.73 6.06
C GLY A 133 18.60 -7.56 4.78
N ALA A 134 17.62 -8.43 4.53
CA ALA A 134 17.59 -9.27 3.33
C ALA A 134 17.26 -8.47 2.07
N SER A 135 16.60 -7.32 2.22
CA SER A 135 16.16 -6.52 1.09
C SER A 135 17.15 -5.40 0.75
N LYS A 136 17.85 -5.56 -0.39
CA LYS A 136 18.81 -4.57 -0.93
C LYS A 136 18.19 -3.20 -1.24
N HIS A 137 16.87 -3.14 -1.40
CA HIS A 137 16.09 -1.91 -1.62
C HIS A 137 14.83 -1.91 -0.75
N GLY A 138 14.93 -2.47 0.45
CA GLY A 138 13.78 -2.81 1.29
C GLY A 138 12.81 -1.68 1.53
N PRO A 139 11.50 -1.99 1.61
CA PRO A 139 10.53 -1.06 2.15
C PRO A 139 11.02 -0.61 3.53
N ARG A 140 10.87 0.69 3.80
CA ARG A 140 11.19 1.26 5.11
C ARG A 140 9.97 1.07 6.00
N TYR A 141 10.23 0.69 7.24
CA TYR A 141 9.19 0.56 8.26
C TYR A 141 9.50 1.47 9.43
N TRP A 142 8.50 1.81 10.23
CA TRP A 142 8.65 2.70 11.37
C TRP A 142 8.02 2.07 12.60
N PHE A 143 8.80 1.94 13.65
CA PHE A 143 8.39 1.36 14.92
C PHE A 143 8.92 2.21 16.07
N ASP A 144 8.26 2.13 17.21
CA ASP A 144 8.82 2.64 18.47
C ASP A 144 9.97 1.74 18.95
N GLU A 145 11.01 2.36 19.50
CA GLU A 145 12.19 1.69 20.03
C GLU A 145 11.87 0.78 21.23
N ALA A 146 10.95 1.18 22.13
CA ALA A 146 10.58 0.35 23.27
C ALA A 146 9.86 -0.93 22.81
N PHE A 147 8.97 -0.82 21.83
CA PHE A 147 8.35 -1.96 21.15
C PHE A 147 9.40 -2.88 20.51
N LEU A 148 10.40 -2.33 19.81
CA LEU A 148 11.46 -3.15 19.20
C LEU A 148 12.28 -3.91 20.26
N ARG A 149 12.61 -3.27 21.38
CA ARG A 149 13.30 -3.93 22.50
C ARG A 149 12.45 -5.00 23.17
N GLU A 150 11.15 -4.77 23.30
CA GLU A 150 10.23 -5.78 23.84
C GLU A 150 10.19 -7.04 22.97
N VAL A 151 10.11 -6.86 21.64
CA VAL A 151 9.98 -7.98 20.70
C VAL A 151 11.31 -8.71 20.48
N LEU A 152 12.40 -7.97 20.28
CA LEU A 152 13.72 -8.53 19.94
C LEU A 152 14.60 -8.81 21.18
N GLY A 153 14.20 -8.30 22.33
CA GLY A 153 14.92 -8.39 23.59
C GLY A 153 15.85 -7.20 23.85
N ASP A 154 16.03 -6.89 25.14
CA ASP A 154 16.79 -5.73 25.67
C ASP A 154 18.27 -5.65 25.25
N ARG A 155 18.82 -6.73 24.68
CA ARG A 155 20.21 -6.79 24.19
C ARG A 155 20.37 -6.28 22.77
N THR A 156 19.29 -5.89 22.11
CA THR A 156 19.32 -5.33 20.77
C THR A 156 19.84 -3.90 20.85
N GLU A 157 21.04 -3.68 20.32
CA GLU A 157 21.63 -2.35 20.19
C GLU A 157 20.93 -1.60 19.05
N ILE A 158 19.99 -0.74 19.44
CA ILE A 158 19.37 0.24 18.56
C ILE A 158 20.06 1.58 18.86
N ASP A 159 20.94 2.01 17.96
CA ASP A 159 21.63 3.29 18.06
C ASP A 159 21.08 4.26 17.00
N GLY A 160 20.50 5.37 17.47
CA GLY A 160 19.92 6.40 16.61
C GLY A 160 18.57 6.02 15.98
N SER A 161 18.23 6.71 14.89
CA SER A 161 16.91 6.68 14.26
C SER A 161 16.72 5.58 13.21
N THR A 162 17.72 4.72 12.99
CA THR A 162 17.67 3.67 11.97
C THR A 162 18.20 2.37 12.53
N PHE A 163 17.45 1.29 12.33
CA PHE A 163 17.80 -0.04 12.79
C PHE A 163 17.69 -1.04 11.65
N ARG A 164 18.74 -1.83 11.42
CA ARG A 164 18.78 -2.84 10.37
C ARG A 164 18.66 -4.22 10.98
N VAL A 165 17.64 -4.97 10.56
CA VAL A 165 17.38 -6.33 11.05
C VAL A 165 18.04 -7.32 10.11
N GLU A 166 19.14 -7.94 10.52
CA GLU A 166 19.92 -8.84 9.66
C GLU A 166 19.34 -10.25 9.53
N ARG A 167 18.54 -10.69 10.51
CA ARG A 167 17.93 -12.03 10.52
C ARG A 167 16.47 -11.95 10.10
N ASP A 168 16.11 -12.71 9.07
CA ASP A 168 14.72 -12.81 8.59
C ASP A 168 13.74 -13.19 9.71
N GLU A 169 14.15 -14.08 10.62
CA GLU A 169 13.34 -14.52 11.77
C GLU A 169 12.99 -13.37 12.72
N ASP A 170 13.93 -12.46 12.96
CA ASP A 170 13.72 -11.29 13.82
C ASP A 170 12.81 -10.28 13.15
N PHE A 171 12.99 -10.08 11.84
CA PHE A 171 12.12 -9.22 11.06
C PHE A 171 10.69 -9.77 11.05
N ASP A 172 10.52 -11.06 10.83
CA ASP A 172 9.24 -11.77 10.90
C ASP A 172 8.58 -11.61 12.28
N GLN A 173 9.36 -11.66 13.36
CA GLN A 173 8.86 -11.49 14.72
C GLN A 173 8.29 -10.08 14.92
N VAL A 174 9.05 -9.05 14.52
CA VAL A 174 8.60 -7.64 14.55
C VAL A 174 7.37 -7.44 13.67
N TRP A 175 7.39 -8.00 12.45
CA TRP A 175 6.30 -7.86 11.48
C TRP A 175 4.99 -8.52 11.95
N ARG A 176 5.09 -9.67 12.62
CA ARG A 176 3.92 -10.38 13.17
C ARG A 176 3.38 -9.70 14.42
N ALA A 177 4.24 -9.11 15.24
CA ALA A 177 3.87 -8.41 16.47
C ALA A 177 3.29 -7.00 16.22
N GLY A 178 3.67 -6.36 15.11
CA GLY A 178 3.21 -5.00 14.79
C GLY A 178 1.73 -4.90 14.41
N GLU A 179 1.16 -3.71 14.55
CA GLU A 179 -0.23 -3.42 14.25
C GLU A 179 -0.45 -3.13 12.76
N ARG A 180 -1.58 -3.60 12.20
CA ARG A 180 -1.92 -3.40 10.79
C ARG A 180 -2.45 -1.99 10.55
N VAL A 181 -1.72 -1.17 9.83
CA VAL A 181 -2.11 0.22 9.56
C VAL A 181 -2.11 0.56 8.08
N CYS A 182 -2.88 1.60 7.72
CA CYS A 182 -2.85 2.17 6.38
C CYS A 182 -1.50 2.86 6.12
N PRO A 183 -0.77 2.51 5.05
CA PRO A 183 0.52 3.13 4.72
C PRO A 183 0.42 4.65 4.55
N ASP A 184 -0.65 5.14 3.92
CA ASP A 184 -0.87 6.58 3.71
C ASP A 184 -1.10 7.32 5.04
N CYS A 185 -1.94 6.76 5.92
CA CYS A 185 -2.16 7.34 7.25
C CYS A 185 -0.90 7.33 8.12
N LEU A 186 -0.08 6.28 8.01
CA LEU A 186 1.21 6.20 8.69
C LEU A 186 2.12 7.30 8.19
N GLY A 187 2.29 7.42 6.87
CA GLY A 187 3.12 8.47 6.25
C GLY A 187 2.69 9.86 6.69
N GLU A 188 1.39 10.17 6.62
CA GLU A 188 0.86 11.47 7.05
C GLU A 188 1.07 11.72 8.55
N THR A 189 0.94 10.69 9.40
CA THR A 189 1.18 10.84 10.84
C THR A 189 2.65 11.09 11.16
N LEU A 190 3.57 10.40 10.48
CA LEU A 190 5.00 10.61 10.63
C LEU A 190 5.41 12.01 10.16
N LYS A 191 4.86 12.49 9.03
CA LYS A 191 5.07 13.87 8.53
C LYS A 191 4.60 14.92 9.51
N ARG A 192 3.35 14.79 10.00
CA ARG A 192 2.79 15.71 11.00
C ARG A 192 3.58 15.72 12.32
N SER A 193 4.28 14.63 12.61
CA SER A 193 5.16 14.49 13.77
C SER A 193 6.60 14.99 13.52
N GLY A 194 6.93 15.44 12.30
CA GLY A 194 8.26 15.91 11.93
C GLY A 194 9.31 14.81 11.83
N LEU A 195 8.89 13.54 11.65
CA LEU A 195 9.77 12.37 11.66
C LEU A 195 10.25 11.96 10.26
N ILE A 196 9.52 12.37 9.22
CA ILE A 196 9.84 12.10 7.82
C ILE A 196 9.51 13.31 6.95
N ASP A 197 10.29 13.53 5.89
CA ASP A 197 10.07 14.60 4.92
C ASP A 197 9.16 14.16 3.76
N ASP A 198 8.59 15.11 3.03
CA ASP A 198 7.68 14.85 1.90
C ASP A 198 8.27 13.91 0.82
N GLU A 199 9.59 13.88 0.67
CA GLU A 199 10.31 13.06 -0.31
C GLU A 199 10.51 11.60 0.11
N THR A 200 10.23 11.25 1.37
CA THR A 200 10.51 9.91 1.92
C THR A 200 9.29 8.99 1.99
N ALA A 201 8.11 9.49 1.64
CA ALA A 201 6.88 8.71 1.55
C ALA A 201 6.76 8.02 0.17
N THR A 202 7.41 6.87 0.01
CA THR A 202 7.23 5.98 -1.15
C THR A 202 7.24 4.53 -0.72
#